data_AF-A0A139HRH4-F1
#
_entry.id   AF-A0A139HRH4-F1
#
_cell.length_a   1.000
_cell.length_b   1.000
_cell.length_c   1.000
_cell.angle_alpha   90.00
_cell.angle_beta   90.00
_cell.angle_gamma   90.00
#
_symmetry.space_group_name_H-M   'P 1'
#
loop_
_entity.id
_entity.type
_entity.pdbx_description
1 polymer ?
#
loop_
_entity_poly.entity_id
_entity_poly.type
_entity_poly.pdbx_seq_one_letter_code
_entity_poly.pdbx_strand_id
1 'polypeptide(L)'
;MLPEEDSSHACLYRLVLDHGDFGIHNMNIDESPRITSLFDWETGCIVPAILRDTNLSVAGAYRCCPALTRLTSKASKAERTWLASWTEHCHRVLFEQVPDHQRAIEAGRDARKLWFALRDQRGDDPEDYFGALGLCAKKRHKEI
;
A
#
# COMPACT_ATOMS: atom_id res chain seq x y z
N MET A 1 -1.80 -22.92 11.06
CA MET A 1 -0.80 -22.86 12.15
C MET A 1 -0.07 -21.54 11.96
N LEU A 2 -0.15 -20.62 12.93
CA LEU A 2 0.63 -19.39 12.87
C LEU A 2 2.12 -19.77 13.07
N PRO A 3 3.06 -19.12 12.39
CA PRO A 3 4.47 -19.43 12.56
C PRO A 3 4.89 -19.17 14.02
N GLU A 4 5.81 -19.98 14.54
CA GLU A 4 6.36 -19.81 15.89
C GLU A 4 6.95 -18.38 16.05
N GLU A 5 6.74 -17.80 17.23
CA GLU A 5 7.01 -16.37 17.55
C GLU A 5 8.46 -15.95 17.30
N ASP A 6 9.41 -16.89 17.31
CA ASP A 6 10.84 -16.68 17.07
C ASP A 6 11.28 -16.78 15.60
N SER A 7 10.36 -17.08 14.68
CA SER A 7 10.72 -17.10 13.26
C SER A 7 10.75 -15.68 12.70
N SER A 8 11.74 -15.37 11.85
CA SER A 8 11.85 -14.12 11.10
C SER A 8 10.59 -13.74 10.29
N HIS A 9 9.62 -14.66 10.19
CA HIS A 9 8.34 -14.53 9.51
C HIS A 9 7.18 -14.11 10.42
N ALA A 10 7.34 -14.14 11.75
CA ALA A 10 6.29 -13.73 12.69
C ALA A 10 5.84 -12.28 12.44
N CYS A 11 6.78 -11.38 12.10
CA CYS A 11 6.45 -10.00 11.75
C CYS A 11 5.68 -9.84 10.43
N LEU A 12 5.72 -10.83 9.53
CA LEU A 12 5.00 -10.81 8.25
C LEU A 12 3.53 -11.23 8.41
N TYR A 13 3.26 -12.21 9.26
CA TYR A 13 1.92 -12.82 9.39
C TYR A 13 1.17 -12.36 10.63
N ARG A 14 1.77 -11.51 11.47
CA ARG A 14 1.06 -10.83 12.57
C ARG A 14 -0.14 -10.07 12.03
N LEU A 15 -1.29 -10.27 12.67
CA LEU A 15 -2.49 -9.51 12.38
C LEU A 15 -2.33 -8.07 12.85
N VAL A 16 -2.66 -7.13 11.97
CA VAL A 16 -2.59 -5.68 12.22
C VAL A 16 -3.90 -5.04 11.83
N LEU A 17 -4.27 -3.98 12.54
CA LEU A 17 -5.36 -3.10 12.13
C LEU A 17 -4.84 -2.21 10.99
N ASP A 18 -5.50 -2.29 9.84
CA ASP A 18 -5.26 -1.43 8.69
C ASP A 18 -6.41 -0.44 8.51
N HIS A 19 -6.09 0.76 8.07
CA HIS A 19 -7.09 1.82 7.87
C HIS A 19 -7.91 1.62 6.60
N GLY A 20 -7.34 0.99 5.57
CA GLY A 20 -7.97 0.85 4.25
C GLY A 20 -7.84 2.09 3.35
N ASP A 21 -7.79 3.29 3.93
CA ASP A 21 -7.53 4.56 3.21
C ASP A 21 -6.61 5.51 4.02
N PHE A 22 -5.36 5.09 4.24
CA PHE A 22 -4.42 5.81 5.12
C PHE A 22 -3.81 7.05 4.44
N GLY A 23 -4.60 8.13 4.32
CA GLY A 23 -4.21 9.35 3.62
C GLY A 23 -4.27 10.63 4.43
N ILE A 24 -3.53 11.65 3.96
CA ILE A 24 -3.51 12.98 4.60
C ILE A 24 -4.89 13.65 4.58
N HIS A 25 -5.74 13.31 3.61
CA HIS A 25 -7.12 13.80 3.53
C HIS A 25 -8.02 13.27 4.67
N ASN A 26 -7.59 12.19 5.35
CA ASN A 26 -8.28 11.58 6.47
C ASN A 26 -7.69 12.00 7.83
N MET A 27 -6.73 12.94 7.86
CA MET A 27 -5.99 13.34 9.06
C MET A 27 -6.21 14.81 9.41
N ASN A 28 -6.28 15.14 10.70
CA ASN A 28 -6.05 16.52 11.15
C ASN A 28 -4.58 16.72 11.47
N ILE A 29 -4.02 17.82 10.98
CA ILE A 29 -2.65 18.25 11.26
C ILE A 29 -2.72 19.59 11.95
N ASP A 30 -2.05 19.72 13.10
CA ASP A 30 -1.98 20.98 13.85
C ASP A 30 -0.93 21.95 13.28
N GLU A 31 -0.76 23.10 13.93
CA GLU A 31 0.23 24.12 13.53
C GLU A 31 1.70 23.64 13.68
N SER A 32 1.94 22.55 14.42
CA SER A 32 3.25 21.94 14.71
C SER A 32 3.51 20.66 13.88
N PRO A 33 3.05 20.65 12.62
CA PRO A 33 2.79 19.47 11.76
C PRO A 33 2.55 18.11 12.43
N ARG A 34 1.83 18.05 13.55
CA ARG A 34 1.51 16.79 14.23
C ARG A 34 0.13 16.31 13.80
N ILE A 35 0.04 15.02 13.47
CA ILE A 35 -1.25 14.36 13.26
C ILE A 35 -1.93 14.22 14.62
N THR A 36 -3.11 14.83 14.77
CA THR A 36 -3.87 14.83 16.04
C THR A 36 -5.06 13.89 16.00
N SER A 37 -5.58 13.58 14.81
CA SER A 37 -6.69 12.64 14.63
C SER A 37 -6.68 12.01 13.24
N LEU A 38 -7.32 10.83 13.14
CA LEU A 38 -7.49 10.04 11.92
C LEU A 38 -8.96 9.59 11.83
N PHE A 39 -9.58 9.77 10.67
CA PHE A 39 -11.00 9.56 10.42
C PHE A 39 -11.23 8.62 9.24
N ASP A 40 -12.51 8.31 8.97
CA ASP A 40 -12.93 7.51 7.82
C ASP A 40 -12.51 6.03 7.87
N TRP A 41 -12.78 5.41 9.02
CA TRP A 41 -12.49 4.00 9.30
C TRP A 41 -13.46 3.01 8.62
N GLU A 42 -14.33 3.45 7.70
CA GLU A 42 -15.34 2.58 7.08
C GLU A 42 -14.71 1.41 6.29
N THR A 43 -13.48 1.58 5.82
CA THR A 43 -12.68 0.56 5.12
C THR A 43 -11.66 -0.14 6.02
N GLY A 44 -11.68 0.16 7.33
CA GLY A 44 -10.76 -0.40 8.30
C GLY A 44 -10.91 -1.93 8.42
N CYS A 45 -9.80 -2.65 8.39
CA CYS A 45 -9.82 -4.11 8.43
C CYS A 45 -8.62 -4.70 9.18
N ILE A 46 -8.77 -5.94 9.67
CA ILE A 46 -7.66 -6.69 10.25
C ILE A 46 -7.06 -7.55 9.15
N VAL A 47 -5.77 -7.34 8.87
CA VAL A 47 -5.03 -8.07 7.82
C VAL A 47 -3.69 -8.57 8.35
N PRO A 48 -3.11 -9.62 7.78
CA PRO A 48 -1.71 -9.94 7.99
C PRO A 48 -0.81 -8.75 7.57
N ALA A 49 0.25 -8.47 8.33
CA ALA A 49 1.16 -7.35 8.07
C ALA A 49 1.73 -7.33 6.64
N ILE A 50 1.95 -8.50 6.03
CA ILE A 50 2.39 -8.67 4.64
C ILE A 50 1.40 -8.09 3.60
N LEU A 51 0.10 -8.02 3.94
CA LEU A 51 -0.97 -7.50 3.06
C LEU A 51 -1.41 -6.07 3.39
N ARG A 52 -0.92 -5.49 4.49
CA ARG A 52 -1.29 -4.15 4.96
C ARG A 52 -1.09 -3.08 3.89
N ASP A 53 -2.06 -2.19 3.69
CA ASP A 53 -1.89 -1.04 2.81
C ASP A 53 -0.94 -0.02 3.46
N THR A 54 0.06 0.39 2.70
CA THR A 54 1.08 1.33 3.18
C THR A 54 1.18 2.54 2.27
N ASN A 55 0.17 2.76 1.41
CA ASN A 55 0.08 4.00 0.66
C ASN A 55 -0.15 5.13 1.65
N LEU A 56 0.93 5.75 2.11
CA LEU A 56 0.89 7.13 2.53
C LEU A 56 0.56 7.91 1.27
N SER A 57 -0.71 8.26 1.09
CA SER A 57 -1.16 9.01 -0.07
C SER A 57 -0.76 10.48 0.05
N VAL A 58 0.55 10.72 -0.04
CA VAL A 58 1.13 12.05 -0.35
C VAL A 58 1.16 12.26 -1.87
N ALA A 59 0.43 11.42 -2.62
CA ALA A 59 0.36 11.28 -4.06
C ALA A 59 1.58 10.60 -4.71
N GLY A 60 1.30 9.59 -5.53
CA GLY A 60 2.27 8.97 -6.44
C GLY A 60 2.56 7.51 -6.11
N ALA A 61 1.94 6.64 -6.90
CA ALA A 61 2.13 5.20 -7.00
C ALA A 61 3.51 4.66 -6.54
N TYR A 62 3.49 3.74 -5.57
CA TYR A 62 4.58 2.78 -5.43
C TYR A 62 4.65 1.90 -6.69
N ARG A 63 5.86 1.66 -7.19
CA ARG A 63 6.21 0.86 -8.37
C ARG A 63 5.69 -0.60 -8.40
N CYS A 64 4.83 -1.01 -7.47
CA CYS A 64 4.23 -2.33 -7.43
C CYS A 64 2.76 -2.36 -6.98
N CYS A 65 2.05 -1.24 -6.82
CA CYS A 65 0.60 -1.27 -6.58
C CYS A 65 -0.12 -0.22 -7.44
N PRO A 66 -1.13 -0.62 -8.23
CA PRO A 66 -2.02 0.31 -8.92
C PRO A 66 -3.06 0.88 -7.94
N ALA A 67 -2.66 1.20 -6.70
CA ALA A 67 -3.48 2.00 -5.81
C ALA A 67 -3.39 3.43 -6.34
N LEU A 68 -4.30 3.72 -7.24
CA LEU A 68 -4.37 4.94 -8.04
C LEU A 68 -4.85 6.08 -7.13
N THR A 69 -4.07 6.49 -6.14
CA THR A 69 -4.41 7.66 -5.34
C THR A 69 -4.07 8.91 -6.15
N ARG A 70 -5.05 9.29 -6.98
CA ARG A 70 -5.31 10.61 -7.56
C ARG A 70 -4.07 11.49 -7.76
N LEU A 71 -3.13 11.04 -8.59
CA LEU A 71 -2.49 12.01 -9.47
C LEU A 71 -3.61 12.50 -10.37
N THR A 72 -4.07 13.73 -10.17
CA THR A 72 -4.94 14.34 -11.17
C THR A 72 -4.22 14.15 -12.50
N SER A 73 -4.90 13.63 -13.51
CA SER A 73 -4.31 13.44 -14.85
C SER A 73 -3.74 14.75 -15.44
N LYS A 74 -4.00 15.88 -14.77
CA LYS A 74 -3.55 17.24 -15.02
C LYS A 74 -2.26 17.66 -14.29
N ALA A 75 -1.71 16.86 -13.38
CA ALA A 75 -0.48 17.22 -12.69
C ALA A 75 0.66 17.46 -13.71
N SER A 76 1.44 18.52 -13.52
CA SER A 76 2.62 18.82 -14.32
C SER A 76 3.74 17.82 -14.02
N LYS A 77 4.77 17.79 -14.87
CA LYS A 77 5.96 16.97 -14.62
C LYS A 77 6.67 17.39 -13.32
N ALA A 78 6.73 18.69 -13.04
CA ALA A 78 7.36 19.22 -11.84
C ALA A 78 6.60 18.79 -10.56
N GLU A 79 5.27 18.88 -10.56
CA GLU A 79 4.45 18.41 -9.44
C GLU A 79 4.62 16.90 -9.22
N ARG A 80 4.62 16.09 -10.29
CA ARG A 80 4.90 14.65 -10.18
C ARG A 80 6.25 14.35 -9.54
N THR A 81 7.30 15.07 -9.93
CA THR A 81 8.64 14.89 -9.33
C THR A 81 8.65 15.29 -7.86
N TRP A 82 8.01 16.41 -7.52
CA TRP A 82 7.93 16.89 -6.14
C TRP A 82 7.15 15.91 -5.23
N LEU A 83 6.00 15.42 -5.68
CA LEU A 83 5.19 14.43 -4.96
C LEU A 83 5.95 13.09 -4.77
N ALA A 84 6.68 12.65 -5.81
CA ALA A 84 7.53 11.47 -5.71
C ALA A 84 8.64 11.65 -4.65
N SER A 85 9.32 12.81 -4.62
CA SER A 85 10.35 13.08 -3.61
C SER A 85 9.81 13.11 -2.18
N TRP A 86 8.57 13.60 -2.01
CA TRP A 86 7.91 13.61 -0.70
C TRP A 86 7.49 12.22 -0.25
N THR A 87 6.94 11.42 -1.16
CA THR A 87 6.60 10.02 -0.91
C THR A 87 7.83 9.21 -0.51
N GLU A 88 8.95 9.40 -1.22
CA GLU A 88 10.23 8.76 -0.88
C GLU A 88 10.72 9.18 0.51
N HIS A 89 10.65 10.47 0.84
CA HIS A 89 11.03 10.97 2.16
C HIS A 89 10.19 10.36 3.27
N CYS A 90 8.85 10.33 3.11
CA CYS A 90 7.94 9.74 4.08
C CYS A 90 8.21 8.25 4.29
N HIS A 91 8.43 7.49 3.22
CA HIS A 91 8.77 6.07 3.31
C HIS A 91 10.08 5.84 4.05
N ARG A 92 11.12 6.63 3.74
CA ARG A 92 12.41 6.53 4.44
C ARG A 92 12.24 6.72 5.95
N VAL A 93 11.55 7.79 6.36
CA VAL A 93 11.30 8.05 7.79
C VAL A 93 10.46 6.93 8.42
N LEU A 94 9.43 6.44 7.73
CA LEU A 94 8.60 5.35 8.21
C LEU A 94 9.40 4.06 8.43
N PHE A 95 10.28 3.71 7.49
CA PHE A 95 11.08 2.49 7.55
C PHE A 95 12.25 2.58 8.54
N GLU A 96 12.80 3.77 8.76
CA GLU A 96 13.75 4.02 9.86
C GLU A 96 13.09 3.77 11.22
N GLN A 97 11.82 4.15 11.39
CA GLN A 97 11.09 3.98 12.65
C GLN A 97 10.51 2.57 12.81
N VAL A 98 10.12 1.91 11.71
CA VAL A 98 9.44 0.61 11.72
C VAL A 98 10.03 -0.32 10.65
N PRO A 99 11.26 -0.86 10.84
CA PRO A 99 11.97 -1.63 9.82
C PRO A 99 11.28 -2.94 9.44
N ASP A 100 10.58 -3.58 10.38
CA ASP A 100 9.75 -4.76 10.08
C ASP A 100 8.65 -4.47 9.08
N HIS A 101 8.22 -3.20 8.98
CA HIS A 101 7.23 -2.80 8.02
C HIS A 101 7.78 -2.80 6.58
N GLN A 102 9.01 -2.34 6.39
CA GLN A 102 9.71 -2.45 5.11
C GLN A 102 9.84 -3.93 4.69
N ARG A 103 10.28 -4.78 5.62
CA ARG A 103 10.43 -6.22 5.38
C ARG A 103 9.12 -6.87 4.93
N ALA A 104 8.00 -6.49 5.55
CA ALA A 104 6.67 -6.98 5.19
C ALA A 104 6.24 -6.55 3.78
N ILE A 105 6.50 -5.30 3.40
CA ILE A 105 6.19 -4.79 2.05
C ILE A 105 7.05 -5.50 0.99
N GLU A 106 8.34 -5.65 1.25
CA GLU A 106 9.28 -6.28 0.31
C GLU A 106 8.96 -7.77 0.12
N ALA A 107 8.75 -8.51 1.21
CA ALA A 107 8.35 -9.92 1.16
C ALA A 107 6.96 -10.11 0.53
N GLY A 108 6.05 -9.18 0.76
CA GLY A 108 4.69 -9.21 0.23
C GLY A 108 4.53 -8.67 -1.19
N ARG A 109 5.58 -8.14 -1.82
CA ARG A 109 5.50 -7.33 -3.05
C ARG A 109 4.57 -7.90 -4.12
N ASP A 110 4.67 -9.19 -4.40
CA ASP A 110 3.90 -9.83 -5.46
C ASP A 110 2.51 -10.32 -4.98
N ALA A 111 2.40 -10.82 -3.75
CA ALA A 111 1.11 -11.17 -3.13
C ALA A 111 0.20 -9.95 -2.96
N ARG A 112 0.78 -8.80 -2.58
CA ARG A 112 0.10 -7.52 -2.43
C ARG A 112 -0.55 -7.03 -3.73
N LYS A 113 0.09 -7.26 -4.88
CA LYS A 113 -0.52 -6.93 -6.19
C LYS A 113 -1.85 -7.65 -6.39
N LEU A 114 -1.87 -8.96 -6.10
CA LEU A 114 -3.07 -9.77 -6.22
C LEU A 114 -4.10 -9.37 -5.16
N TRP A 115 -3.67 -9.15 -3.92
CA TRP A 115 -4.53 -8.72 -2.83
C TRP A 115 -5.27 -7.42 -3.14
N PHE A 116 -4.56 -6.36 -3.51
CA PHE A 116 -5.19 -5.09 -3.85
C PHE A 116 -6.05 -5.18 -5.10
N ALA A 117 -5.62 -5.99 -6.08
CA ALA A 117 -6.43 -6.23 -7.26
C ALA A 117 -7.79 -6.89 -6.93
N LEU A 118 -7.79 -7.85 -6.00
CA LEU A 118 -9.00 -8.53 -5.54
C LEU A 118 -9.84 -7.62 -4.64
N ARG A 119 -9.21 -6.88 -3.72
CA ARG A 119 -9.89 -6.00 -2.77
C ARG A 119 -10.62 -4.85 -3.46
N ASP A 120 -9.98 -4.25 -4.46
CA ASP A 120 -10.47 -3.02 -5.09
C ASP A 120 -11.48 -3.30 -6.24
N GLN A 121 -11.70 -4.58 -6.58
CA GLN A 121 -12.67 -5.00 -7.59
C GLN A 121 -14.10 -4.80 -7.08
N ARG A 122 -14.89 -3.99 -7.79
CA ARG A 122 -16.28 -3.61 -7.41
C ARG A 122 -17.39 -4.37 -8.16
N GLY A 123 -17.07 -5.53 -8.74
CA GLY A 123 -18.07 -6.44 -9.32
C GLY A 123 -18.52 -6.12 -10.75
N ASP A 124 -18.23 -4.93 -11.31
CA ASP A 124 -18.83 -4.51 -12.59
C ASP A 124 -18.28 -5.25 -13.83
N ASP A 125 -17.03 -5.74 -13.77
CA ASP A 125 -16.43 -6.55 -14.85
C ASP A 125 -15.29 -7.45 -14.32
N PRO A 126 -15.61 -8.62 -13.75
CA PRO A 126 -14.61 -9.53 -13.21
C PRO A 126 -13.81 -10.26 -14.30
N GLU A 127 -14.39 -10.56 -15.47
CA GLU A 127 -13.71 -11.36 -16.49
C GLU A 127 -12.57 -10.60 -17.16
N ASP A 128 -12.79 -9.37 -17.62
CA ASP A 128 -11.72 -8.60 -18.26
C ASP A 128 -10.63 -8.21 -17.25
N TYR A 129 -11.04 -7.91 -16.01
CA TYR A 129 -10.12 -7.57 -14.93
C TYR A 129 -9.20 -8.73 -14.54
N PHE A 130 -9.77 -9.91 -14.23
CA PHE A 130 -8.98 -11.09 -13.88
C PHE A 130 -8.26 -11.68 -15.08
N GLY A 131 -8.79 -11.52 -16.30
CA GLY A 131 -8.11 -11.83 -17.55
C GLY A 131 -6.82 -11.04 -17.72
N ALA A 132 -6.87 -9.72 -17.54
CA ALA A 132 -5.69 -8.83 -17.60
C ALA A 132 -4.67 -9.15 -16.49
N LEU A 133 -5.14 -9.40 -15.26
CA LEU A 133 -4.30 -9.81 -14.14
C LEU A 133 -3.57 -11.13 -14.43
N GLY A 134 -4.28 -12.13 -14.97
CA GLY A 134 -3.74 -13.42 -15.35
C GLY A 134 -2.70 -13.33 -16.48
N LEU A 135 -2.91 -12.46 -17.47
CA LEU A 135 -1.92 -12.18 -18.51
C LEU A 135 -0.64 -11.55 -17.94
N CYS A 136 -0.78 -10.61 -17.00
CA CYS A 136 0.35 -9.97 -16.34
C CYS A 136 1.17 -10.97 -15.51
N ALA A 137 0.50 -11.84 -14.75
CA ALA A 137 1.14 -12.92 -13.99
C ALA A 137 1.87 -13.92 -14.90
N LYS A 138 1.24 -14.34 -16.01
CA LYS A 138 1.85 -15.24 -17.01
C LYS A 138 3.08 -14.63 -17.66
N LYS A 139 3.07 -13.33 -17.96
CA LYS A 139 4.24 -12.63 -18.52
C LYS A 139 5.39 -12.61 -17.52
N ARG A 140 5.11 -12.28 -16.26
CA ARG A 140 6.11 -12.21 -15.19
C ARG A 140 6.73 -13.57 -14.88
N HIS A 141 5.95 -14.66 -14.93
CA HIS A 141 6.46 -16.02 -14.72
C HIS A 141 7.46 -16.45 -15.80
N LYS A 142 7.33 -15.93 -17.03
CA LYS A 142 8.27 -16.22 -18.13
C LYS A 142 9.56 -15.40 -18.08
N GLU A 143 9.62 -14.38 -17.20
CA GLU A 143 10.78 -13.51 -17.01
C GLU A 143 11.67 -13.97 -15.83
N ILE A 144 11.31 -15.08 -15.16
CA ILE A 144 11.99 -15.74 -14.04
C ILE A 144 12.50 -17.10 -14.53
#